data_AF-A0A961E7J3-F1
#
_entry.id   AF-A0A961E7J3-F1
#
_cell.length_a   1.000
_cell.length_b   1.000
_cell.length_c   1.000
_cell.angle_alpha   90.00
_cell.angle_beta   90.00
_cell.angle_gamma   90.00
#
_symmetry.space_group_name_H-M   'P 1'
#
loop_
_entity.id
_entity.type
_entity.pdbx_description
1 polymer ?
#
loop_
_entity_poly.entity_id
_entity_poly.type
_entity_poly.pdbx_seq_one_letter_code
_entity_poly.pdbx_strand_id
1 'polypeptide(L)'
;MHDDPSDNATQADSVDGESSDNLARLAADDDPNRGLGAVRALRTLADRLEEVQVANARKAGWSWQQIADILQVSRQAVHQKHANERRPRGPEGEEEP
;
A
#
# COMPACT_ATOMS: atom_id res chain seq x y z
N MET A 1 -36.46 36.71 1.08
CA MET A 1 -36.73 35.26 1.01
C MET A 1 -36.19 34.72 -0.29
N HIS A 2 -34.87 34.61 -0.38
CA HIS A 2 -34.20 33.64 -1.25
C HIS A 2 -33.02 33.17 -0.40
N ASP A 3 -33.20 32.02 0.22
CA ASP A 3 -32.16 31.30 0.95
C ASP A 3 -31.06 30.88 -0.04
N ASP A 4 -29.85 31.35 0.21
CA ASP A 4 -28.62 30.56 0.06
C ASP A 4 -28.38 29.97 1.48
N PRO A 5 -27.91 28.72 1.70
CA PRO A 5 -26.82 28.07 0.96
C PRO A 5 -26.89 26.52 0.87
N SER A 6 -25.84 25.93 0.27
CA SER A 6 -25.30 24.59 0.59
C SER A 6 -26.15 23.36 0.28
N ASP A 7 -25.83 22.70 -0.84
CA ASP A 7 -25.58 21.25 -0.83
C ASP A 7 -24.71 20.86 -2.05
N ASN A 8 -23.43 21.23 -2.00
CA ASN A 8 -22.40 20.50 -2.74
C ASN A 8 -21.31 20.12 -1.76
N ALA A 9 -21.74 19.42 -0.70
CA ALA A 9 -20.86 18.77 0.22
C ALA A 9 -20.36 17.47 -0.42
N THR A 10 -19.06 17.44 -0.70
CA THR A 10 -18.24 16.21 -0.61
C THR A 10 -18.58 15.11 -1.63
N GLN A 11 -18.17 15.32 -2.88
CA GLN A 11 -17.69 14.22 -3.72
C GLN A 11 -16.17 14.06 -3.50
N ALA A 12 -15.78 13.65 -2.30
CA ALA A 12 -14.39 13.41 -1.95
C ALA A 12 -14.29 12.14 -1.09
N ASP A 13 -14.57 10.97 -1.67
CA ASP A 13 -14.11 9.68 -1.12
C ASP A 13 -14.29 8.48 -2.09
N SER A 14 -14.01 8.63 -3.39
CA SER A 14 -14.06 7.48 -4.31
C SER A 14 -12.97 7.59 -5.36
N VAL A 15 -11.71 7.57 -4.93
CA VAL A 15 -10.55 7.71 -5.83
C VAL A 15 -9.67 6.45 -5.91
N ASP A 16 -9.87 5.45 -5.05
CA ASP A 16 -9.02 4.24 -5.08
C ASP A 16 -9.42 3.22 -6.16
N GLY A 17 -10.72 3.07 -6.42
CA GLY A 17 -11.25 2.13 -7.42
C GLY A 17 -10.89 2.52 -8.86
N GLU A 18 -11.28 3.74 -9.28
CA GLU A 18 -11.04 4.18 -10.66
C GLU A 18 -9.55 4.39 -10.98
N SER A 19 -8.73 4.74 -9.98
CA SER A 19 -7.29 4.91 -10.16
C SER A 19 -6.57 3.57 -10.33
N SER A 20 -6.97 2.53 -9.58
CA SER A 20 -6.34 1.21 -9.67
C SER A 20 -6.72 0.49 -10.97
N ASP A 21 -7.96 0.60 -11.42
CA ASP A 21 -8.40 0.10 -12.74
C ASP A 21 -7.66 0.79 -13.88
N ASN A 22 -7.43 2.11 -13.77
CA ASN A 22 -6.62 2.85 -14.75
C ASN A 22 -5.15 2.37 -14.75
N LEU A 23 -4.55 2.09 -13.58
CA LEU A 23 -3.22 1.52 -13.51
C LEU A 23 -3.16 0.11 -14.12
N ALA A 24 -4.18 -0.73 -13.91
CA ALA A 24 -4.26 -2.05 -14.53
C ALA A 24 -4.32 -1.95 -16.06
N ARG A 25 -5.09 -0.99 -16.58
CA ARG A 25 -5.15 -0.70 -18.03
C ARG A 25 -3.82 -0.22 -18.57
N LEU A 26 -3.15 0.73 -17.89
CA LEU A 26 -1.84 1.24 -18.29
C LEU A 26 -0.75 0.18 -18.23
N ALA A 27 -0.85 -0.79 -17.30
CA ALA A 27 0.08 -1.91 -17.21
C ALA A 27 0.01 -2.85 -18.43
N ALA A 28 -1.10 -2.83 -19.17
CA ALA A 28 -1.30 -3.57 -20.41
C ALA A 28 -1.08 -2.72 -21.68
N ASP A 29 -0.58 -1.48 -21.54
CA ASP A 29 -0.26 -0.59 -22.66
C ASP A 29 0.95 -1.12 -23.46
N ASP A 30 0.93 -0.91 -24.77
CA ASP A 30 2.02 -1.31 -25.67
C ASP A 30 3.29 -0.46 -25.48
N ASP A 31 3.17 0.72 -24.86
CA ASP A 31 4.32 1.55 -24.45
C ASP A 31 4.97 0.99 -23.17
N PRO A 32 6.20 0.43 -23.25
CA PRO A 32 6.86 -0.16 -22.09
C PRO A 32 7.11 0.83 -20.96
N ASN A 33 7.27 2.14 -21.25
CA ASN A 33 7.51 3.14 -20.22
C ASN A 33 6.25 3.35 -19.36
N ARG A 34 5.08 3.41 -20.00
CA ARG A 34 3.78 3.51 -19.32
C ARG A 34 3.46 2.22 -18.57
N GLY A 35 3.65 1.07 -19.23
CA GLY A 35 3.42 -0.25 -18.65
C GLY A 35 4.25 -0.48 -17.38
N LEU A 36 5.56 -0.26 -17.45
CA LEU A 36 6.45 -0.44 -16.30
C LEU A 36 6.17 0.56 -15.17
N GLY A 37 5.83 1.81 -15.51
CA GLY A 37 5.41 2.81 -14.53
C GLY A 37 4.15 2.38 -13.76
N ALA A 38 3.15 1.86 -14.47
CA ALA A 38 1.92 1.37 -13.86
C ALA A 38 2.14 0.10 -13.03
N VAL A 39 2.93 -0.86 -13.52
CA VAL A 39 3.32 -2.07 -12.75
C VAL A 39 4.03 -1.68 -11.46
N ARG A 40 4.94 -0.69 -11.49
CA ARG A 40 5.59 -0.18 -10.28
C ARG A 40 4.57 0.39 -9.30
N ALA A 41 3.63 1.21 -9.77
CA ALA A 41 2.60 1.79 -8.91
C ALA A 41 1.70 0.71 -8.27
N LEU A 42 1.28 -0.29 -9.05
CA LEU A 42 0.49 -1.43 -8.56
C LEU A 42 1.25 -2.24 -7.51
N ARG A 43 2.56 -2.48 -7.69
CA ARG A 43 3.39 -3.16 -6.67
C ARG A 43 3.43 -2.36 -5.38
N THR A 44 3.64 -1.05 -5.45
CA THR A 44 3.61 -0.18 -4.26
C THR A 44 2.26 -0.19 -3.55
N LEU A 45 1.16 -0.20 -4.30
CA LEU A 45 -0.18 -0.32 -3.71
C LEU A 45 -0.38 -1.70 -3.05
N ALA A 46 0.02 -2.77 -3.72
CA ALA A 46 -0.05 -4.13 -3.20
C ALA A 46 0.76 -4.29 -1.91
N ASP A 47 1.98 -3.74 -1.85
CA ASP A 47 2.83 -3.77 -0.65
C ASP A 47 2.14 -3.11 0.56
N ARG A 48 1.54 -1.92 0.37
CA ARG A 48 0.82 -1.22 1.43
C ARG A 48 -0.41 -1.99 1.91
N LEU A 49 -1.17 -2.56 0.98
CA LEU A 49 -2.35 -3.37 1.32
C LEU A 49 -1.93 -4.64 2.07
N GLU A 50 -0.84 -5.28 1.66
CA GLU A 50 -0.27 -6.43 2.35
C GLU A 50 0.07 -6.08 3.80
N GLU A 51 0.78 -4.96 4.06
CA GLU A 51 1.11 -4.52 5.42
C GLU A 51 -0.14 -4.36 6.30
N VAL A 52 -1.19 -3.71 5.76
CA VAL A 52 -2.46 -3.54 6.47
C VAL A 52 -3.09 -4.89 6.79
N GLN A 53 -3.14 -5.81 5.82
CA GLN A 53 -3.76 -7.12 6.03
C GLN A 53 -2.93 -8.02 6.95
N VAL A 54 -1.60 -7.96 6.90
CA VAL A 54 -0.74 -8.65 7.84
C VAL A 54 -0.98 -8.14 9.26
N ALA A 55 -1.08 -6.83 9.46
CA ALA A 55 -1.42 -6.26 10.76
C ALA A 55 -2.80 -6.72 11.25
N ASN A 56 -3.80 -6.77 10.37
CA ASN A 56 -5.14 -7.28 10.69
C ASN A 56 -5.13 -8.76 11.04
N ALA A 57 -4.44 -9.60 10.27
CA ALA A 57 -4.31 -11.03 10.54
C ALA A 57 -3.62 -11.29 11.89
N ARG A 58 -2.55 -10.53 12.19
CA ARG A 58 -1.88 -10.60 13.50
C ARG A 58 -2.79 -10.18 14.65
N LYS A 59 -3.63 -9.14 14.48
CA LYS A 59 -4.65 -8.75 15.47
C LYS A 59 -5.73 -9.81 15.63
N ALA A 60 -6.09 -10.51 14.56
CA ALA A 60 -7.02 -11.64 14.58
C ALA A 60 -6.40 -12.93 15.17
N GLY A 61 -5.17 -12.89 15.66
CA GLY A 61 -4.50 -14.01 16.31
C GLY A 61 -3.87 -15.03 15.35
N TRP A 62 -3.78 -14.71 14.05
CA TRP A 62 -3.20 -15.62 13.07
C TRP A 62 -1.70 -15.78 13.29
N SER A 63 -1.22 -17.01 13.13
CA SER A 63 0.22 -17.30 13.16
C SER A 63 0.92 -16.73 11.91
N TRP A 64 2.21 -16.43 12.04
CA TRP A 64 3.04 -16.01 10.91
C TRP A 64 3.09 -17.04 9.78
N GLN A 65 2.91 -18.32 10.10
CA GLN A 65 2.88 -19.40 9.12
C GLN A 65 1.59 -19.34 8.28
N GLN A 66 0.43 -19.16 8.91
CA GLN A 66 -0.85 -19.00 8.20
C GLN A 66 -0.84 -17.80 7.23
N ILE A 67 -0.21 -16.70 7.63
CA ILE A 67 -0.07 -15.52 6.77
C ILE A 67 0.86 -15.83 5.58
N ALA A 68 2.00 -16.46 5.84
CA ALA A 68 2.96 -16.85 4.81
C ALA A 68 2.37 -17.83 3.79
N ASP A 69 1.56 -18.78 4.26
CA ASP A 69 0.87 -19.76 3.41
C ASP A 69 -0.10 -19.08 2.43
N ILE A 70 -0.82 -18.02 2.85
CA ILE A 70 -1.70 -17.25 1.95
C ILE A 70 -0.89 -16.41 0.96
N LEU A 71 0.16 -15.74 1.44
CA LEU A 71 1.00 -14.89 0.60
C LEU A 71 1.92 -15.69 -0.35
N GLN A 72 1.94 -17.02 -0.24
CA GLN A 72 2.81 -17.93 -1.02
C GLN A 72 4.30 -17.55 -0.95
N VAL A 73 4.71 -16.99 0.19
CA VAL A 73 6.10 -16.62 0.49
C VAL A 73 6.57 -17.41 1.70
N SER A 74 7.88 -17.50 1.89
CA SER A 74 8.40 -18.15 3.09
C SER A 74 8.10 -17.31 4.34
N ARG A 75 7.87 -17.98 5.47
CA ARG A 75 7.71 -17.33 6.79
C ARG A 75 8.86 -16.36 7.08
N GLN A 76 10.09 -16.73 6.72
CA GLN A 76 11.27 -15.88 6.94
C GLN A 76 11.20 -14.60 6.09
N ALA A 77 10.70 -14.65 4.86
CA ALA A 77 10.54 -13.48 4.00
C ALA A 77 9.54 -12.47 4.59
N VAL A 78 8.40 -12.95 5.12
CA VAL A 78 7.39 -12.12 5.81
C VAL A 78 7.98 -11.47 7.06
N HIS A 79 8.68 -12.27 7.89
CA HIS A 79 9.34 -11.76 9.08
C HIS A 79 10.42 -10.72 8.75
N GLN A 80 11.27 -10.97 7.75
CA GLN A 80 12.33 -10.06 7.34
C GLN A 80 11.75 -8.72 6.84
N LYS A 81 10.70 -8.76 6.00
CA LYS A 81 10.02 -7.57 5.46
C LYS A 81 9.47 -6.69 6.59
N HIS A 82 8.67 -7.26 7.49
CA HIS A 82 8.00 -6.48 8.54
C HIS A 82 8.87 -6.18 9.77
N ALA A 83 9.96 -6.92 10.01
CA ALA A 83 10.92 -6.57 11.06
C ALA A 83 11.78 -5.37 10.67
N ASN A 84 12.13 -5.23 9.38
CA ASN A 84 13.00 -4.16 8.89
C ASN A 84 12.25 -2.83 8.76
N GLU A 85 10.96 -2.87 8.42
CA GLU A 85 10.07 -1.70 8.27
C GLU A 85 9.76 -1.02 9.62
N ARG A 86 9.91 -1.75 10.73
CA ARG A 86 9.77 -1.22 12.10
C ARG A 86 11.04 -0.62 12.69
N ARG A 87 12.16 -0.62 11.96
CA ARG A 87 13.37 0.08 12.41
C ARG A 87 13.27 1.54 11.95
N PRO A 88 12.95 2.50 12.83
CA PRO A 88 13.20 3.90 12.49
C PRO A 88 14.69 4.02 12.17
N ARG A 89 15.01 4.55 10.98
CA ARG A 89 16.35 5.09 10.74
C ARG A 89 16.53 6.23 11.74
N GLY A 90 17.12 5.92 12.89
CA GLY A 90 17.60 6.93 13.81
C GLY A 90 18.62 7.79 13.07
N PRO A 91 18.60 9.13 13.26
CA PRO A 91 19.61 9.98 12.67
C PRO A 91 20.98 9.58 13.22
N GLU A 92 21.81 9.00 12.36
CA GLU A 92 23.20 8.73 12.66
C GLU A 92 23.95 10.07 12.61
N GLY A 93 24.37 10.54 13.79
CA GLY A 93 25.59 11.30 14.05
C GLY A 93 25.86 12.57 13.23
N GLU A 94 25.66 13.72 13.86
CA GLU A 94 26.62 14.82 13.76
C GLU A 94 27.06 15.15 15.19
N GLU A 95 28.26 14.66 15.54
CA GLU A 95 28.99 14.94 16.77
C GLU A 95 29.57 16.37 16.74
N GLU A 96 29.60 16.97 17.93
CA GLU A 96 30.20 18.26 18.29
C GLU A 96 31.69 18.39 17.92
N PRO A 97 32.18 19.64 17.86
CA PRO A 97 33.36 20.03 18.62
C PRO A 97 33.07 21.01 19.76
#